data_AF-A0AAV9DG13-F1
#
_entry.id   AF-A0AAV9DG13-F1
#
_cell.length_a   1.000
_cell.length_b   1.000
_cell.length_c   1.000
_cell.angle_alpha   90.00
_cell.angle_beta   90.00
_cell.angle_gamma   90.00
#
_symmetry.space_group_name_H-M   'P 1'
#
loop_
_entity.id
_entity.type
_entity.pdbx_description
1 polymer ?
#
loop_
_entity_poly.entity_id
_entity_poly.type
_entity_poly.pdbx_seq_one_letter_code
_entity_poly.pdbx_strand_id
1 'polypeptide(L)'
;MRDLVSCFGEHAVKVSDSYCSGSSSSPSPSSHPPRSSVLSAVASLYSVKLSSHKCLIINLTWSKNPATGPSFSISVSDAAAAAAAAGVASPIRKKRGSRSFDVGASRIDAAWDLSSAKYGPGPEPISDYHVAVVVDGKEYGLLLGDLYKDPPPKRLPCAESAMVARRERVVGLSNYSTKARFCDLGLDHEITIRCREQELSMFVDRKRAVHVENLQWNFRGCQTLFVEGLPVDVMWDVHDWYFNASSEGRAVVLFRRRSELKSRLWMEEKVLEEEGVVVEETEWVKNRFSLLIHACKSFP
;
A
#
# COMPACT_ATOMS: atom_id res chain seq x y z
N MET A 1 37.58 76.19 -2.65
CA MET A 1 36.34 75.52 -2.20
C MET A 1 36.76 74.13 -1.77
N ARG A 2 37.13 73.89 -0.51
CA ARG A 2 36.25 73.74 0.69
C ARG A 2 35.15 72.72 0.42
N ASP A 3 34.85 71.70 1.22
CA ASP A 3 35.36 70.97 2.40
C ASP A 3 34.47 69.68 2.40
N LEU A 4 34.76 68.51 2.96
CA LEU A 4 34.95 68.11 4.36
C LEU A 4 35.44 66.63 4.30
N VAL A 5 36.64 66.27 4.72
CA VAL A 5 37.06 65.93 6.10
C VAL A 5 36.36 64.69 6.69
N SER A 6 37.16 63.63 6.74
CA SER A 6 37.19 62.48 7.66
C SER A 6 36.78 62.80 9.11
N CYS A 7 36.20 61.83 9.82
CA CYS A 7 36.70 61.40 11.14
C CYS A 7 35.95 60.15 11.64
N PHE A 8 36.70 59.05 11.74
CA PHE A 8 36.42 57.96 12.66
C PHE A 8 36.39 58.49 14.11
N GLY A 9 35.47 57.97 14.90
CA GLY A 9 35.40 58.17 16.35
C GLY A 9 35.06 56.85 17.03
N GLU A 10 36.07 56.22 17.60
CA GLU A 10 36.00 55.04 18.45
C GLU A 10 35.22 55.36 19.73
N HIS A 11 34.12 54.63 19.99
CA HIS A 11 33.76 54.25 21.35
C HIS A 11 33.13 52.86 21.32
N ALA A 12 33.89 51.94 21.91
CA ALA A 12 33.57 50.55 22.18
C ALA A 12 32.31 50.39 23.05
N VAL A 13 31.61 49.25 22.89
CA VAL A 13 31.45 48.26 23.96
C VAL A 13 31.38 46.86 23.33
N LYS A 14 32.42 46.06 23.58
CA LYS A 14 32.40 44.59 23.53
C LYS A 14 31.57 44.08 24.70
N VAL A 15 30.65 43.14 24.46
CA VAL A 15 30.01 42.37 25.54
C VAL A 15 30.39 40.90 25.40
N SER A 16 31.39 40.51 26.18
CA SER A 16 31.69 39.16 26.68
C SER A 16 32.41 39.45 28.02
N ASP A 17 32.21 38.79 29.17
CA ASP A 17 31.89 37.40 29.52
C ASP A 17 30.92 37.41 30.74
N SER A 18 30.30 36.36 31.28
CA SER A 18 30.92 35.12 31.77
C SER A 18 29.88 34.19 32.43
N TYR A 19 30.08 32.88 32.25
CA TYR A 19 29.79 31.71 33.11
C TYR A 19 28.47 31.58 33.90
N CYS A 20 27.69 30.56 33.53
CA CYS A 20 27.17 29.55 34.45
C CYS A 20 27.11 28.18 33.74
N SER A 21 27.71 27.17 34.36
CA SER A 21 27.80 25.79 33.91
C SER A 21 26.43 25.13 33.77
N GLY A 22 26.22 24.42 32.65
CA GLY A 22 25.06 23.55 32.45
C GLY A 22 25.34 22.56 31.32
N SER A 23 25.74 21.35 31.68
CA SER A 23 25.92 20.22 30.77
C SER A 23 24.66 19.98 29.93
N SER A 24 24.74 20.17 28.61
CA SER A 24 23.80 19.54 27.70
C SER A 24 24.56 18.95 26.52
N SER A 25 24.48 17.62 26.47
CA SER A 25 25.08 16.74 25.48
C SER A 25 24.73 17.18 24.06
N SER A 26 25.76 17.48 23.28
CA SER A 26 25.70 17.36 21.82
C SER A 26 25.31 15.92 21.47
N PRO A 27 24.21 15.65 20.75
CA PRO A 27 24.01 14.33 20.19
C PRO A 27 24.99 14.20 19.03
N SER A 28 26.03 13.40 19.26
CA SER A 28 26.83 12.79 18.21
C SER A 28 25.91 12.19 17.14
N PRO A 29 26.33 12.14 15.85
CA PRO A 29 25.60 11.37 14.86
C PRO A 29 25.68 9.90 15.27
N SER A 30 24.63 9.40 15.90
CA SER A 30 24.54 8.01 16.31
C SER A 30 24.70 7.14 15.07
N SER A 31 25.72 6.28 15.07
CA SER A 31 25.98 5.22 14.08
C SER A 31 24.94 4.09 14.15
N HIS A 32 23.70 4.40 14.50
CA HIS A 32 22.61 3.45 14.41
C HIS A 32 22.15 3.36 12.96
N PRO A 33 22.03 2.14 12.39
CA PRO A 33 21.42 2.00 11.08
C PRO A 33 20.04 2.68 11.11
N PRO A 34 19.64 3.43 10.07
CA PRO A 34 18.35 4.10 10.06
C PRO A 34 17.28 3.04 10.35
N ARG A 35 16.58 3.17 11.49
CA ARG A 35 15.52 2.24 11.88
C ARG A 35 14.45 2.28 10.78
N SER A 36 14.32 1.19 10.03
CA SER A 36 13.38 1.07 8.92
C SER A 36 11.97 0.86 9.45
N SER A 37 10.97 1.35 8.72
CA SER A 37 9.59 1.04 9.02
C SER A 37 9.30 -0.44 8.81
N VAL A 38 8.41 -0.99 9.63
CA VAL A 38 8.02 -2.40 9.64
C VAL A 38 6.68 -2.56 8.94
N LEU A 39 6.62 -3.48 7.98
CA LEU A 39 5.36 -3.87 7.37
C LEU A 39 4.59 -4.79 8.33
N SER A 40 3.53 -4.27 8.93
CA SER A 40 2.76 -4.94 9.98
C SER A 40 1.59 -5.77 9.44
N ALA A 41 0.99 -5.35 8.32
CA ALA A 41 -0.08 -6.08 7.67
C ALA A 41 -0.10 -5.80 6.16
N VAL A 42 -0.55 -6.78 5.39
CA VAL A 42 -0.84 -6.63 3.96
C VAL A 42 -2.19 -7.23 3.67
N ALA A 43 -3.07 -6.47 3.05
CA ALA A 43 -4.35 -6.94 2.55
C ALA A 43 -4.36 -6.91 1.03
N SER A 44 -4.69 -8.04 0.41
CA SER A 44 -4.76 -8.21 -1.04
C SER A 44 -6.19 -8.53 -1.42
N LEU A 45 -6.76 -7.70 -2.29
CA LEU A 45 -8.10 -7.84 -2.81
C LEU A 45 -8.03 -8.44 -4.20
N TYR A 46 -8.74 -9.54 -4.39
CA TYR A 46 -8.87 -10.26 -5.63
C TYR A 46 -10.29 -10.12 -6.16
N SER A 47 -10.42 -9.78 -7.43
CA SER A 47 -11.67 -9.89 -8.16
C SER A 47 -11.70 -11.22 -8.89
N VAL A 48 -12.84 -11.92 -8.79
CA VAL A 48 -13.01 -13.28 -9.29
C VAL A 48 -14.29 -13.38 -10.11
N LYS A 49 -14.18 -13.84 -11.36
CA LYS A 49 -15.31 -14.15 -12.24
C LYS A 49 -15.46 -15.65 -12.33
N LEU A 50 -16.55 -16.14 -11.76
CA LEU A 50 -16.91 -17.55 -11.79
C LEU A 50 -17.44 -17.94 -13.17
N SER A 51 -17.43 -19.24 -13.45
CA SER A 51 -18.04 -19.82 -14.66
C SER A 51 -19.53 -19.48 -14.82
N SER A 52 -20.21 -19.20 -13.72
CA SER A 52 -21.61 -18.74 -13.66
C SER A 52 -21.80 -17.26 -14.03
N HIS A 53 -20.73 -16.55 -14.40
CA HIS A 53 -20.67 -15.09 -14.56
C HIS A 53 -20.88 -14.28 -13.27
N LYS A 54 -21.04 -14.94 -12.11
CA LYS A 54 -21.07 -14.28 -10.81
C LYS A 54 -19.69 -13.73 -10.46
N CYS A 55 -19.67 -12.53 -9.90
CA CYS A 55 -18.49 -11.77 -9.57
C CYS A 55 -18.29 -11.70 -8.05
N LEU A 56 -17.14 -12.13 -7.55
CA LEU A 56 -16.79 -12.09 -6.13
C LEU A 56 -15.57 -11.20 -5.90
N ILE A 57 -15.51 -10.62 -4.70
CA ILE A 57 -14.31 -9.98 -4.16
C ILE A 57 -13.81 -10.81 -2.98
N ILE A 58 -12.58 -11.29 -3.08
CA ILE A 58 -11.90 -12.03 -2.02
C ILE A 58 -10.82 -11.13 -1.43
N ASN A 59 -10.89 -10.83 -0.14
CA ASN A 59 -9.89 -10.06 0.57
C ASN A 59 -9.11 -10.98 1.51
N LEU A 60 -7.80 -11.09 1.29
CA LEU A 60 -6.87 -11.85 2.10
C LEU A 60 -5.96 -10.88 2.83
N THR A 61 -6.00 -10.89 4.17
CA THR A 61 -5.15 -10.03 4.98
C THR A 61 -4.16 -10.85 5.78
N TRP A 62 -2.87 -10.62 5.59
CA TRP A 62 -1.78 -11.12 6.42
C TRP A 62 -1.39 -10.07 7.44
N SER A 63 -1.10 -10.47 8.66
CA SER A 63 -0.68 -9.56 9.73
C SER A 63 0.36 -10.21 10.63
N LYS A 64 1.25 -9.38 11.15
CA LYS A 64 2.25 -9.75 12.14
C LYS A 64 2.21 -8.75 13.27
N ASN A 65 1.65 -9.18 14.40
CA ASN A 65 1.58 -8.38 15.60
C ASN A 65 2.67 -8.86 16.59
N PRO A 66 3.48 -7.98 17.19
CA PRO A 66 4.53 -8.38 18.15
C PRO A 66 4.00 -9.17 19.36
N ALA A 67 2.80 -8.84 19.85
CA ALA A 67 2.21 -9.46 21.03
C ALA A 67 1.45 -10.75 20.71
N THR A 68 0.73 -10.81 19.59
CA THR A 68 -0.16 -11.95 19.27
C THR A 68 0.35 -12.86 18.15
N GLY A 69 1.52 -12.55 17.59
CA GLY A 69 2.16 -13.32 16.52
C GLY A 69 1.55 -13.09 15.13
N PRO A 70 1.89 -13.95 14.15
CA PRO A 70 1.32 -13.91 12.82
C PRO A 70 -0.14 -14.37 12.83
N SER A 71 -0.97 -13.71 12.02
CA SER A 71 -2.35 -14.13 11.78
C SER A 71 -2.80 -13.69 10.40
N PHE A 72 -3.80 -14.35 9.85
CA PHE A 72 -4.38 -13.95 8.57
C PHE A 72 -5.92 -14.02 8.60
N SER A 73 -6.59 -13.34 7.70
CA SER A 73 -8.06 -13.41 7.54
C SER A 73 -8.46 -13.48 6.07
N ILE A 74 -9.63 -14.06 5.81
CA ILE A 74 -10.20 -14.21 4.47
C ILE A 74 -11.67 -13.80 4.53
N SER A 75 -12.04 -12.72 3.84
CA SER A 75 -13.43 -12.32 3.65
C SER A 75 -13.81 -12.40 2.17
N VAL A 76 -15.06 -12.77 1.89
CA VAL A 76 -15.55 -12.95 0.51
C VAL A 76 -16.90 -12.28 0.37
N SER A 77 -16.99 -11.27 -0.49
CA SER A 77 -18.24 -10.55 -0.74
C SER A 77 -18.66 -10.65 -2.19
N ASP A 78 -19.94 -10.47 -2.45
CA ASP A 78 -20.44 -10.25 -3.80
C ASP A 78 -19.95 -8.88 -4.31
N ALA A 79 -19.46 -8.81 -5.56
CA ALA A 79 -18.98 -7.58 -6.14
C ALA A 79 -20.10 -6.53 -6.31
N ALA A 80 -21.35 -6.97 -6.54
CA ALA A 80 -22.50 -6.08 -6.66
C ALA A 80 -22.96 -5.50 -5.32
N ALA A 81 -22.63 -6.17 -4.21
CA ALA A 81 -23.07 -5.81 -2.86
C ALA A 81 -21.95 -5.19 -2.00
N ALA A 82 -20.91 -4.60 -2.62
CA ALA A 82 -19.62 -4.22 -2.03
C ALA A 82 -19.64 -3.25 -0.82
N ALA A 83 -20.81 -2.93 -0.25
CA ALA A 83 -20.97 -2.29 1.05
C ALA A 83 -21.12 -3.27 2.24
N ALA A 84 -21.38 -4.56 2.00
CA ALA A 84 -21.56 -5.57 3.05
C ALA A 84 -20.49 -6.67 2.94
N ALA A 85 -19.48 -6.63 3.80
CA ALA A 85 -18.52 -7.73 3.94
C ALA A 85 -19.24 -8.97 4.49
N ALA A 86 -19.42 -10.01 3.66
CA ALA A 86 -19.77 -11.35 4.12
C ALA A 86 -18.49 -12.20 4.25
N GLY A 87 -18.46 -13.18 5.16
CA GLY A 87 -17.29 -14.07 5.35
C GLY A 87 -16.16 -13.52 6.25
N VAL A 88 -15.16 -14.36 6.52
CA VAL A 88 -14.38 -14.33 7.78
C VAL A 88 -13.42 -13.15 7.94
N ALA A 89 -13.93 -12.10 8.57
CA ALA A 89 -13.16 -10.94 9.04
C ALA A 89 -12.29 -11.22 10.28
N SER A 90 -12.45 -12.36 10.96
CA SER A 90 -11.73 -12.65 12.22
C SER A 90 -10.31 -13.19 11.95
N PRO A 91 -9.28 -12.75 12.69
CA PRO A 91 -7.91 -13.23 12.53
C PRO A 91 -7.77 -14.72 12.88
N ILE A 92 -7.22 -15.49 11.94
CA ILE A 92 -6.91 -16.90 12.02
C ILE A 92 -5.43 -17.06 12.39
N ARG A 93 -5.16 -17.80 13.47
CA ARG A 93 -3.80 -18.13 13.94
C ARG A 93 -3.42 -19.60 13.75
N LYS A 94 -4.39 -20.45 13.41
CA LYS A 94 -4.14 -21.87 13.16
C LYS A 94 -3.34 -22.01 11.86
N LYS A 95 -2.18 -22.67 11.94
CA LYS A 95 -1.31 -22.87 10.77
C LYS A 95 -1.96 -23.71 9.68
N ARG A 96 -2.80 -24.69 10.03
CA ARG A 96 -3.54 -25.52 9.07
C ARG A 96 -5.01 -25.53 9.45
N GLY A 97 -5.90 -25.50 8.47
CA GLY A 97 -7.32 -25.62 8.72
C GLY A 97 -8.18 -25.38 7.49
N SER A 98 -9.48 -25.45 7.71
CA SER A 98 -10.49 -25.11 6.73
C SER A 98 -11.69 -24.47 7.44
N ARG A 99 -12.48 -23.71 6.67
CA ARG A 99 -13.70 -23.07 7.13
C ARG A 99 -14.65 -22.88 5.97
N SER A 100 -15.92 -23.22 6.20
CA SER A 100 -17.00 -23.03 5.25
C SER A 100 -17.96 -21.95 5.74
N PHE A 101 -18.52 -21.17 4.82
CA PHE A 101 -19.53 -20.16 5.08
C PHE A 101 -20.26 -19.78 3.79
N ASP A 102 -21.43 -19.17 3.89
CA ASP A 102 -22.24 -18.79 2.73
C ASP A 102 -22.10 -17.30 2.39
N VAL A 103 -22.15 -16.98 1.10
CA VAL A 103 -22.13 -15.61 0.55
C VAL A 103 -23.25 -15.49 -0.48
N GLY A 104 -24.37 -14.91 -0.05
CA GLY A 104 -25.61 -14.95 -0.81
C GLY A 104 -26.06 -16.41 -0.99
N ALA A 105 -26.29 -16.82 -2.24
CA ALA A 105 -26.66 -18.20 -2.58
C ALA A 105 -25.46 -19.16 -2.81
N SER A 106 -24.22 -18.67 -2.64
CA SER A 106 -23.03 -19.49 -2.90
C SER A 106 -22.38 -19.95 -1.60
N ARG A 107 -22.01 -21.23 -1.55
CA ARG A 107 -21.21 -21.81 -0.47
C ARG A 107 -19.73 -21.60 -0.76
N ILE A 108 -19.01 -21.07 0.22
CA ILE A 108 -17.56 -20.83 0.16
C ILE A 108 -16.87 -21.81 1.09
N ASP A 109 -15.93 -22.59 0.55
CA ASP A 109 -15.04 -23.46 1.32
C ASP A 109 -13.61 -22.92 1.24
N ALA A 110 -13.11 -22.34 2.32
CA ALA A 110 -11.73 -21.87 2.44
C ALA A 110 -10.87 -22.94 3.14
N ALA A 111 -9.69 -23.24 2.58
CA ALA A 111 -8.71 -24.14 3.17
C ALA A 111 -7.32 -23.51 3.12
N TRP A 112 -6.49 -23.81 4.12
CA TRP A 112 -5.15 -23.25 4.22
C TRP A 112 -4.17 -24.19 4.91
N ASP A 113 -2.92 -24.05 4.52
CA ASP A 113 -1.78 -24.67 5.17
C ASP A 113 -0.56 -23.76 5.12
N LEU A 114 -0.19 -23.29 6.30
CA LEU A 114 0.94 -22.42 6.58
C LEU A 114 1.95 -23.16 7.48
N SER A 115 1.84 -24.49 7.63
CA SER A 115 2.67 -25.24 8.58
C SER A 115 4.15 -25.16 8.25
N SER A 116 4.47 -25.11 6.96
CA SER A 116 5.83 -25.07 6.42
C SER A 116 6.20 -23.70 5.83
N ALA A 117 5.33 -22.71 5.97
CA ALA A 117 5.46 -21.42 5.29
C ALA A 117 6.76 -20.69 5.68
N LYS A 118 7.47 -20.21 4.66
CA LYS A 118 8.66 -19.36 4.81
C LYS A 118 8.27 -17.90 4.67
N TYR A 119 8.85 -17.05 5.52
CA TYR A 119 8.54 -15.63 5.57
C TYR A 119 9.80 -14.80 5.36
N GLY A 120 9.64 -13.65 4.73
CA GLY A 120 10.66 -12.62 4.69
C GLY A 120 10.48 -11.59 5.80
N PRO A 121 10.83 -10.31 5.57
CA PRO A 121 10.65 -9.25 6.56
C PRO A 121 9.17 -8.89 6.78
N GLY A 122 8.29 -9.17 5.81
CA GLY A 122 6.85 -8.88 5.87
C GLY A 122 6.01 -9.96 6.56
N PRO A 123 4.69 -9.72 6.68
CA PRO A 123 3.75 -10.67 7.28
C PRO A 123 3.30 -11.77 6.31
N GLU A 124 3.54 -11.61 5.01
CA GLU A 124 3.09 -12.54 3.97
C GLU A 124 4.09 -13.70 3.79
N PRO A 125 3.62 -14.93 3.60
CA PRO A 125 4.47 -16.05 3.26
C PRO A 125 5.00 -15.92 1.82
N ILE A 126 6.26 -16.33 1.62
CA ILE A 126 6.97 -16.27 0.33
C ILE A 126 6.92 -17.62 -0.38
N SER A 127 6.96 -18.72 0.37
CA SER A 127 6.98 -20.10 -0.16
C SER A 127 6.53 -21.11 0.89
N ASP A 128 6.37 -22.37 0.47
CA ASP A 128 5.94 -23.53 1.24
C ASP A 128 4.60 -23.33 1.98
N TYR A 129 3.66 -22.64 1.34
CA TYR A 129 2.32 -22.39 1.88
C TYR A 129 1.22 -22.65 0.86
N HIS A 130 -0.02 -22.76 1.34
CA HIS A 130 -1.17 -22.62 0.45
C HIS A 130 -2.40 -22.00 1.10
N VAL A 131 -3.20 -21.34 0.26
CA VAL A 131 -4.56 -20.88 0.56
C VAL A 131 -5.44 -21.19 -0.65
N ALA A 132 -6.58 -21.84 -0.41
CA ALA A 132 -7.57 -22.17 -1.43
C ALA A 132 -8.95 -21.66 -1.02
N VAL A 133 -9.67 -21.06 -1.96
CA VAL A 133 -11.08 -20.69 -1.81
C VAL A 133 -11.85 -21.39 -2.92
N VAL A 134 -12.73 -22.33 -2.57
CA VAL A 134 -13.58 -23.08 -3.48
C VAL A 134 -15.01 -22.54 -3.39
N VAL A 135 -15.66 -22.35 -4.53
CA VAL A 135 -17.03 -21.87 -4.62
C VAL A 135 -17.95 -23.00 -5.09
N ASP A 136 -19.04 -23.21 -4.34
CA ASP A 136 -20.09 -24.22 -4.60
C ASP A 136 -19.57 -25.65 -4.80
N GLY A 137 -18.34 -25.93 -4.33
CA GLY A 137 -17.65 -27.20 -4.56
C GLY A 137 -17.27 -27.47 -6.03
N LYS A 138 -17.43 -26.50 -6.93
CA LYS A 138 -17.31 -26.67 -8.39
C LYS A 138 -16.06 -26.06 -8.98
N GLU A 139 -15.60 -24.92 -8.49
CA GLU A 139 -14.44 -24.21 -9.04
C GLU A 139 -13.62 -23.49 -7.95
N TYR A 140 -12.33 -23.30 -8.21
CA TYR A 140 -11.46 -22.49 -7.37
C TYR A 140 -11.68 -21.01 -7.69
N GLY A 141 -12.15 -20.23 -6.72
CA GLY A 141 -12.18 -18.78 -6.83
C GLY A 141 -10.81 -18.13 -6.61
N LEU A 142 -9.98 -18.73 -5.76
CA LEU A 142 -8.62 -18.28 -5.50
C LEU A 142 -7.74 -19.47 -5.07
N LEU A 143 -6.55 -19.56 -5.65
CA LEU A 143 -5.54 -20.55 -5.31
C LEU A 143 -4.18 -19.84 -5.18
N LEU A 144 -3.64 -19.78 -3.97
CA LEU A 144 -2.36 -19.12 -3.68
C LEU A 144 -1.39 -20.09 -3.02
N GLY A 145 -0.09 -19.85 -3.27
CA GLY A 145 1.02 -20.61 -2.71
C GLY A 145 1.47 -21.77 -3.60
N ASP A 146 2.60 -22.34 -3.22
CA ASP A 146 3.42 -23.32 -3.95
C ASP A 146 3.46 -24.70 -3.26
N LEU A 147 2.79 -24.85 -2.11
CA LEU A 147 2.74 -26.11 -1.37
C LEU A 147 1.91 -27.19 -2.08
N TYR A 148 1.16 -26.83 -3.13
CA TYR A 148 0.57 -27.78 -4.06
C TYR A 148 1.68 -28.41 -4.90
N LYS A 149 2.44 -29.33 -4.30
CA LYS A 149 3.19 -30.29 -5.10
C LYS A 149 2.14 -31.05 -5.92
N ASP A 150 2.13 -30.73 -7.20
CA ASP A 150 1.28 -31.24 -8.26
C ASP A 150 0.77 -32.68 -7.99
N PRO A 151 -0.55 -32.95 -7.98
CA PRO A 151 -1.66 -32.04 -8.29
C PRO A 151 -2.32 -31.36 -7.05
N PRO A 152 -3.10 -30.28 -7.27
CA PRO A 152 -3.91 -29.64 -6.23
C PRO A 152 -4.85 -30.64 -5.53
N PRO A 153 -5.29 -30.36 -4.28
CA PRO A 153 -6.05 -31.30 -3.46
C PRO A 153 -7.37 -31.75 -4.08
N LYS A 154 -7.92 -30.99 -5.04
CA LYS A 154 -9.04 -31.38 -5.90
C LYS A 154 -8.78 -30.91 -7.34
N ARG A 155 -9.10 -31.74 -8.35
CA ARG A 155 -9.03 -31.34 -9.77
C ARG A 155 -10.27 -30.52 -10.16
N LEU A 156 -10.36 -29.29 -9.67
CA LEU A 156 -11.42 -28.34 -10.05
C LEU A 156 -10.86 -27.28 -11.01
N PRO A 157 -11.68 -26.73 -11.93
CA PRO A 157 -11.30 -25.58 -12.74
C PRO A 157 -11.01 -24.35 -11.85
N CYS A 158 -10.14 -23.47 -12.33
CA CYS A 158 -9.88 -22.18 -11.70
C CYS A 158 -10.69 -21.08 -12.40
N ALA A 159 -11.40 -20.30 -11.60
CA ALA A 159 -12.07 -19.09 -12.04
C ALA A 159 -11.05 -18.05 -12.53
N GLU A 160 -11.50 -17.15 -13.39
CA GLU A 160 -10.71 -15.99 -13.79
C GLU A 160 -10.57 -15.07 -12.57
N SER A 161 -9.34 -14.82 -12.13
CA SER A 161 -9.07 -13.98 -10.97
C SER A 161 -7.89 -13.04 -11.20
N ALA A 162 -7.96 -11.85 -10.62
CA ALA A 162 -6.91 -10.84 -10.68
C ALA A 162 -6.82 -10.08 -9.34
N MET A 163 -5.61 -9.70 -8.91
CA MET A 163 -5.43 -8.80 -7.77
C MET A 163 -5.68 -7.36 -8.20
N VAL A 164 -6.61 -6.69 -7.53
CA VAL A 164 -7.12 -5.36 -7.94
C VAL A 164 -6.72 -4.27 -6.97
N ALA A 165 -6.43 -4.64 -5.73
CA ALA A 165 -5.89 -3.71 -4.76
C ALA A 165 -4.98 -4.43 -3.78
N ARG A 166 -3.92 -3.74 -3.38
CA ARG A 166 -3.05 -4.11 -2.27
C ARG A 166 -3.06 -2.98 -1.25
N ARG A 167 -3.21 -3.30 0.03
CA ARG A 167 -3.14 -2.36 1.14
C ARG A 167 -2.06 -2.79 2.09
N GLU A 168 -1.11 -1.90 2.34
CA GLU A 168 0.03 -2.14 3.23
C GLU A 168 -0.13 -1.29 4.48
N ARG A 169 -0.06 -1.91 5.65
CA ARG A 169 0.00 -1.20 6.92
C ARG A 169 1.43 -1.18 7.41
N VAL A 170 2.01 0.01 7.42
CA VAL A 170 3.39 0.25 7.81
C VAL A 170 3.40 0.89 9.19
N VAL A 171 4.29 0.43 10.06
CA VAL A 171 4.52 1.02 11.37
C VAL A 171 5.97 1.42 11.48
N GLY A 172 6.27 2.65 11.89
CA GLY A 172 7.63 3.06 12.18
C GLY A 172 7.96 4.44 11.66
N LEU A 173 9.17 4.62 11.14
CA LEU A 173 9.74 5.92 10.85
C LEU A 173 9.44 6.41 9.42
N SER A 174 10.17 7.44 9.04
CA SER A 174 10.03 8.23 7.83
C SER A 174 10.36 7.53 6.52
N ASN A 175 10.94 6.33 6.50
CA ASN A 175 11.39 5.68 5.26
C ASN A 175 10.77 4.29 5.13
N TYR A 176 10.09 4.06 4.00
CA TYR A 176 9.47 2.79 3.65
C TYR A 176 9.78 2.44 2.20
N SER A 177 10.02 1.16 1.92
CA SER A 177 10.20 0.64 0.57
C SER A 177 9.34 -0.59 0.37
N THR A 178 8.70 -0.69 -0.79
CA THR A 178 7.88 -1.82 -1.22
C THR A 178 8.06 -2.07 -2.71
N LYS A 179 7.46 -3.16 -3.20
CA LYS A 179 7.39 -3.47 -4.63
C LYS A 179 5.95 -3.60 -5.06
N ALA A 180 5.63 -3.02 -6.20
CA ALA A 180 4.33 -3.19 -6.82
C ALA A 180 4.45 -3.28 -8.33
N ARG A 181 3.51 -4.01 -8.92
CA ARG A 181 3.37 -4.17 -10.35
C ARG A 181 2.10 -3.47 -10.79
N PHE A 182 2.22 -2.54 -11.73
CA PHE A 182 1.08 -1.80 -12.24
C PHE A 182 0.51 -2.41 -13.53
N CYS A 183 1.29 -3.21 -14.27
CA CYS A 183 0.88 -3.92 -15.47
C CYS A 183 0.93 -5.44 -15.24
N ASP A 184 -0.10 -6.22 -15.57
CA ASP A 184 -0.15 -7.67 -15.30
C ASP A 184 1.08 -8.42 -15.85
N LEU A 185 1.50 -8.04 -17.06
CA LEU A 185 2.67 -8.58 -17.76
C LEU A 185 3.94 -7.74 -17.56
N GLY A 186 3.88 -6.70 -16.72
CA GLY A 186 4.98 -5.78 -16.46
C GLY A 186 5.91 -6.21 -15.33
N LEU A 187 6.85 -5.32 -15.02
CA LEU A 187 7.87 -5.55 -13.99
C LEU A 187 7.37 -5.15 -12.60
N ASP A 188 8.02 -5.71 -11.59
CA ASP A 188 7.86 -5.23 -10.21
C ASP A 188 8.72 -3.98 -10.02
N HIS A 189 8.07 -2.84 -9.73
CA HIS A 189 8.75 -1.56 -9.52
C HIS A 189 9.04 -1.33 -8.04
N GLU A 190 10.25 -0.83 -7.74
CA GLU A 190 10.63 -0.43 -6.39
C GLU A 190 10.02 0.93 -6.06
N ILE A 191 9.14 0.98 -5.06
CA ILE A 191 8.54 2.22 -4.56
C ILE A 191 9.16 2.55 -3.21
N THR A 192 9.81 3.71 -3.10
CA THR A 192 10.35 4.20 -1.83
C THR A 192 9.66 5.50 -1.43
N ILE A 193 9.16 5.59 -0.21
CA ILE A 193 8.56 6.79 0.37
C ILE A 193 9.46 7.28 1.50
N ARG A 194 9.78 8.56 1.49
CA ARG A 194 10.60 9.24 2.50
C ARG A 194 9.89 10.50 2.98
N CYS A 195 9.61 10.60 4.27
CA CYS A 195 8.96 11.75 4.89
C CYS A 195 9.89 12.36 5.95
N ARG A 196 10.64 13.42 5.62
CA ARG A 196 11.63 14.02 6.52
C ARG A 196 11.18 15.43 6.86
N GLU A 197 11.13 15.76 8.16
CA GLU A 197 10.82 17.11 8.65
C GLU A 197 9.61 17.73 7.92
N GLN A 198 9.84 18.63 6.96
CA GLN A 198 8.81 19.32 6.18
C GLN A 198 8.67 18.87 4.72
N GLU A 199 9.22 17.71 4.36
CA GLU A 199 9.29 17.22 2.99
C GLU A 199 8.80 15.78 2.85
N LEU A 200 8.08 15.52 1.75
CA LEU A 200 7.69 14.18 1.30
C LEU A 200 8.33 13.91 -0.06
N SER A 201 9.08 12.83 -0.16
CA SER A 201 9.68 12.37 -1.41
C SER A 201 9.28 10.94 -1.70
N MET A 202 8.87 10.68 -2.93
CA MET A 202 8.56 9.33 -3.41
C MET A 202 9.42 9.01 -4.62
N PHE A 203 9.92 7.79 -4.65
CA PHE A 203 10.79 7.27 -5.71
C PHE A 203 10.15 6.05 -6.33
N VAL A 204 10.24 5.95 -7.65
CA VAL A 204 9.92 4.75 -8.43
C VAL A 204 11.21 4.32 -9.14
N ASP A 205 11.65 3.09 -8.91
CA ASP A 205 12.91 2.53 -9.42
C ASP A 205 14.11 3.46 -9.18
N ARG A 206 14.19 3.95 -7.93
CA ARG A 206 15.23 4.88 -7.44
C ARG A 206 15.26 6.25 -8.12
N LYS A 207 14.33 6.54 -9.04
CA LYS A 207 14.13 7.87 -9.62
C LYS A 207 13.09 8.61 -8.79
N ARG A 208 13.40 9.85 -8.38
CA ARG A 208 12.47 10.69 -7.62
C ARG A 208 11.31 11.09 -8.52
N ALA A 209 10.11 10.62 -8.18
CA ALA A 209 8.90 10.82 -8.95
C ALA A 209 8.01 11.92 -8.36
N VAL A 210 8.00 12.04 -7.04
CA VAL A 210 7.27 13.09 -6.30
C VAL A 210 8.23 13.73 -5.31
N HIS A 211 8.20 15.06 -5.22
CA HIS A 211 8.88 15.83 -4.19
C HIS A 211 7.98 16.98 -3.76
N VAL A 212 7.63 17.00 -2.48
CA VAL A 212 6.74 17.99 -1.89
C VAL A 212 7.50 18.65 -0.76
N GLU A 213 7.69 19.96 -0.86
CA GLU A 213 8.24 20.80 0.20
C GLU A 213 7.11 21.49 0.97
N ASN A 214 7.44 22.02 2.15
CA ASN A 214 6.52 22.80 2.97
C ASN A 214 5.23 22.04 3.31
N LEU A 215 5.37 20.84 3.90
CA LEU A 215 4.22 20.00 4.29
C LEU A 215 3.21 20.71 5.20
N GLN A 216 3.58 21.80 5.87
CA GLN A 216 2.63 22.69 6.56
C GLN A 216 1.47 23.20 5.68
N TRP A 217 1.72 23.35 4.36
CA TRP A 217 0.72 23.78 3.39
C TRP A 217 0.36 22.67 2.39
N ASN A 218 1.29 21.75 2.11
CA ASN A 218 1.15 20.72 1.07
C ASN A 218 0.96 19.29 1.61
N PHE A 219 0.43 19.15 2.83
CA PHE A 219 0.21 17.86 3.48
C PHE A 219 -0.79 16.94 2.74
N ARG A 220 -1.57 17.47 1.80
CA ARG A 220 -2.46 16.71 0.91
C ARG A 220 -2.22 17.10 -0.54
N GLY A 221 -2.27 16.13 -1.44
CA GLY A 221 -2.14 16.43 -2.86
C GLY A 221 -2.23 15.19 -3.75
N CYS A 222 -2.09 15.42 -5.04
CA CYS A 222 -2.07 14.37 -6.05
C CYS A 222 -1.17 14.73 -7.23
N GLN A 223 -0.63 13.72 -7.91
CA GLN A 223 0.20 13.84 -9.11
C GLN A 223 0.04 12.59 -9.96
N THR A 224 0.01 12.71 -11.28
CA THR A 224 0.05 11.54 -12.18
C THR A 224 1.49 11.27 -12.62
N LEU A 225 1.90 10.00 -12.49
CA LEU A 225 3.19 9.47 -12.94
C LEU A 225 2.97 8.56 -14.15
N PHE A 226 4.04 8.30 -14.90
CA PHE A 226 4.04 7.27 -15.95
C PHE A 226 5.00 6.14 -15.55
N VAL A 227 4.46 4.94 -15.38
CA VAL A 227 5.22 3.73 -15.04
C VAL A 227 4.98 2.73 -16.17
N GLU A 228 6.04 2.32 -16.88
CA GLU A 228 5.95 1.50 -18.09
C GLU A 228 5.00 2.09 -19.15
N GLY A 229 4.95 3.42 -19.25
CA GLY A 229 4.03 4.13 -20.16
C GLY A 229 2.58 4.21 -19.68
N LEU A 230 2.24 3.57 -18.56
CA LEU A 230 0.89 3.60 -17.99
C LEU A 230 0.74 4.77 -17.00
N PRO A 231 -0.38 5.51 -17.05
CA PRO A 231 -0.69 6.56 -16.09
C PRO A 231 -1.05 5.98 -14.72
N VAL A 232 -0.31 6.42 -13.69
CA VAL A 232 -0.54 6.05 -12.29
C VAL A 232 -0.77 7.33 -11.48
N ASP A 233 -1.96 7.49 -10.94
CA ASP A 233 -2.26 8.56 -9.98
C ASP A 233 -1.61 8.24 -8.65
N VAL A 234 -0.88 9.21 -8.10
CA VAL A 234 -0.35 9.18 -6.76
C VAL A 234 -1.06 10.25 -5.95
N MET A 235 -1.67 9.86 -4.84
CA MET A 235 -2.34 10.75 -3.90
C MET A 235 -1.72 10.59 -2.53
N TRP A 236 -1.61 11.68 -1.77
CA TRP A 236 -1.10 11.65 -0.41
C TRP A 236 -1.97 12.45 0.55
N ASP A 237 -2.06 11.95 1.77
CA ASP A 237 -2.51 12.67 2.95
C ASP A 237 -1.55 12.35 4.09
N VAL A 238 -0.71 13.31 4.47
CA VAL A 238 0.25 13.21 5.57
C VAL A 238 -0.07 14.19 6.69
N HIS A 239 -1.30 14.73 6.74
CA HIS A 239 -1.70 15.73 7.71
C HIS A 239 -1.53 15.22 9.15
N ASP A 240 -2.16 14.09 9.47
CA ASP A 240 -2.10 13.53 10.82
C ASP A 240 -0.67 13.10 11.18
N TRP A 241 0.09 12.58 10.22
CA TRP A 241 1.52 12.29 10.43
C TRP A 241 2.34 13.53 10.78
N TYR A 242 2.12 14.65 10.09
CA TYR A 242 2.91 15.87 10.27
C TYR A 242 2.51 16.64 11.53
N PHE A 243 1.21 16.88 11.74
CA PHE A 243 0.72 17.74 12.83
C PHE A 243 0.52 17.02 14.16
N ASN A 244 0.35 15.70 14.16
CA ASN A 244 0.15 14.96 15.40
C ASN A 244 1.51 14.61 16.02
N ALA A 245 1.85 15.31 17.10
CA ALA A 245 3.07 15.08 17.87
C ALA A 245 3.02 13.76 18.67
N SER A 246 1.85 13.15 18.84
CA SER A 246 1.72 11.85 19.49
C SER A 246 2.28 10.72 18.60
N SER A 247 2.51 9.56 19.20
CA SER A 247 2.91 8.36 18.48
C SER A 247 1.80 7.78 17.59
N GLU A 248 0.62 8.40 17.52
CA GLU A 248 -0.54 7.88 16.79
C GLU A 248 -0.69 8.44 15.37
N GLY A 249 0.17 9.38 14.96
CA GLY A 249 0.05 10.05 13.67
C GLY A 249 0.04 9.08 12.47
N ARG A 250 -0.86 9.36 11.51
CA ARG A 250 -1.12 8.52 10.33
C ARG A 250 -0.82 9.24 9.03
N ALA A 251 -0.30 8.49 8.07
CA ALA A 251 -0.12 8.94 6.70
C ALA A 251 -0.71 7.92 5.73
N VAL A 252 -1.24 8.42 4.63
CA VAL A 252 -1.81 7.61 3.56
C VAL A 252 -1.19 8.03 2.24
N VAL A 253 -0.72 7.05 1.48
CA VAL A 253 -0.29 7.23 0.09
C VAL A 253 -1.00 6.20 -0.77
N LEU A 254 -1.65 6.65 -1.84
CA LEU A 254 -2.36 5.80 -2.79
C LEU A 254 -1.71 5.92 -4.16
N PHE A 255 -1.26 4.80 -4.71
CA PHE A 255 -0.95 4.65 -6.14
C PHE A 255 -2.12 3.96 -6.81
N ARG A 256 -2.67 4.52 -7.87
CA ARG A 256 -3.81 3.97 -8.60
C ARG A 256 -3.54 4.02 -10.08
N ARG A 257 -3.42 2.85 -10.72
CA ARG A 257 -3.37 2.77 -12.19
C ARG A 257 -4.70 3.23 -12.76
N ARG A 258 -4.66 4.08 -13.78
CA ARG A 258 -5.84 4.35 -14.61
C ARG A 258 -5.97 3.26 -15.68
N SER A 259 -7.20 2.87 -16.00
CA SER A 259 -7.44 2.06 -17.20
C SER A 259 -7.24 2.94 -18.43
N GLU A 260 -6.84 2.34 -19.56
CA GLU A 260 -6.62 3.06 -20.82
C GLU A 260 -7.90 3.82 -21.24
N LEU A 261 -9.07 3.22 -21.02
CA LEU A 261 -10.38 3.83 -21.26
C LEU A 261 -10.68 5.09 -20.41
N LYS A 262 -10.09 5.21 -19.21
CA LYS A 262 -10.23 6.39 -18.32
C LYS A 262 -9.02 7.32 -18.35
N SER A 263 -8.02 7.00 -19.17
CA SER A 263 -6.84 7.85 -19.37
C SER A 263 -7.11 8.99 -20.35
N ARG A 264 -8.23 8.93 -21.08
CA ARG A 264 -8.60 9.96 -22.04
C ARG A 264 -9.13 11.17 -21.26
N LEU A 265 -8.51 12.32 -21.49
CA LEU A 265 -8.91 13.60 -20.90
C LEU A 265 -10.41 13.77 -21.13
N TRP A 266 -11.14 14.36 -20.18
CA TRP A 266 -12.61 14.51 -20.11
C TRP A 266 -13.27 15.11 -21.37
N MET A 267 -12.49 15.53 -22.35
CA MET A 267 -12.94 16.04 -23.65
C MET A 267 -13.09 14.94 -24.72
N GLU A 268 -12.35 13.83 -24.64
CA GLU A 268 -12.42 12.74 -25.64
C GLU A 268 -13.56 11.74 -25.37
N GLU A 269 -14.05 11.66 -24.14
CA GLU A 269 -15.16 10.77 -23.75
C GLU A 269 -16.48 11.14 -24.45
N LYS A 270 -16.74 12.44 -24.63
CA LYS A 270 -17.93 12.94 -25.35
C LYS A 270 -17.94 12.59 -26.84
N VAL A 271 -16.77 12.46 -27.46
CA VAL A 271 -16.67 12.20 -28.90
C VAL A 271 -17.03 10.74 -29.22
N LEU A 272 -16.70 9.81 -28.33
CA LEU A 272 -16.99 8.39 -28.52
C LEU A 272 -18.43 8.00 -28.18
N GLU A 273 -19.08 8.72 -27.24
CA GLU A 273 -20.51 8.57 -26.99
C GLU A 273 -21.36 8.99 -28.20
N GLU A 274 -20.89 9.96 -29.00
CA GLU A 274 -21.53 10.36 -30.26
C GLU A 274 -21.24 9.40 -31.43
N GLU A 275 -20.15 8.62 -31.38
CA GLU A 275 -19.74 7.68 -32.45
C GLU A 275 -20.22 6.23 -32.26
N GLY A 276 -21.04 5.94 -31.24
CA GLY A 276 -21.71 4.64 -31.11
C GLY A 276 -20.78 3.44 -30.89
N VAL A 277 -19.56 3.66 -30.39
CA VAL A 277 -18.61 2.59 -30.07
C VAL A 277 -19.06 1.90 -28.79
N VAL A 278 -19.73 0.76 -28.92
CA VAL A 278 -19.98 -0.16 -27.82
C VAL A 278 -18.63 -0.74 -27.39
N VAL A 279 -18.05 -0.16 -26.33
CA VAL A 279 -16.87 -0.72 -25.67
C VAL A 279 -17.31 -2.04 -25.06
N GLU A 280 -16.80 -3.15 -25.61
CA GLU A 280 -17.06 -4.47 -25.06
C GLU A 280 -16.74 -4.49 -23.55
N GLU A 281 -17.69 -5.01 -22.78
CA GLU A 281 -17.62 -5.27 -21.34
C GLU A 281 -16.62 -6.41 -20.99
N THR A 282 -15.61 -6.61 -21.84
CA THR A 282 -14.57 -7.64 -21.75
C THR A 282 -13.38 -7.18 -20.91
N GLU A 283 -13.28 -5.88 -20.59
CA GLU A 283 -12.26 -5.30 -19.70
C GLU A 283 -12.62 -5.45 -18.21
N TRP A 284 -13.05 -6.65 -17.83
CA TRP A 284 -13.51 -6.96 -16.49
C TRP A 284 -12.31 -6.94 -15.50
N VAL A 285 -12.07 -5.76 -14.90
CA VAL A 285 -11.23 -5.48 -13.72
C VAL A 285 -9.69 -5.56 -13.87
N LYS A 286 -9.15 -6.24 -14.89
CA LYS A 286 -7.69 -6.42 -15.09
C LYS A 286 -6.86 -5.12 -15.11
N ASN A 287 -7.46 -3.99 -15.51
CA ASN A 287 -6.73 -2.73 -15.69
C ASN A 287 -6.87 -1.71 -14.54
N ARG A 288 -7.20 -2.15 -13.31
CA ARG A 288 -7.49 -1.23 -12.18
C ARG A 288 -6.72 -1.52 -10.88
N PHE A 289 -5.46 -1.92 -10.98
CA PHE A 289 -4.63 -2.12 -9.79
C PHE A 289 -4.45 -0.83 -8.97
N SER A 290 -4.52 -0.96 -7.65
CA SER A 290 -4.19 0.10 -6.70
C SER A 290 -3.33 -0.41 -5.54
N LEU A 291 -2.39 0.42 -5.10
CA LEU A 291 -1.57 0.21 -3.91
C LEU A 291 -1.87 1.32 -2.91
N LEU A 292 -2.42 0.96 -1.75
CA LEU A 292 -2.67 1.85 -0.63
C LEU A 292 -1.68 1.58 0.50
N ILE A 293 -0.82 2.54 0.81
CA ILE A 293 0.11 2.48 1.94
C ILE A 293 -0.48 3.33 3.06
N HIS A 294 -0.75 2.69 4.19
CA HIS A 294 -1.19 3.33 5.42
C HIS A 294 -0.09 3.22 6.47
N ALA A 295 0.57 4.33 6.77
CA ALA A 295 1.64 4.40 7.75
C ALA A 295 1.15 4.93 9.10
N CYS A 296 1.65 4.34 10.19
CA CYS A 296 1.45 4.80 11.57
C CYS A 296 2.82 4.99 12.26
N LYS A 297 2.95 6.03 13.09
CA LYS A 297 4.19 6.29 13.85
C LYS A 297 4.51 5.18 14.87
N SER A 298 3.51 4.62 15.54
CA SER A 298 3.64 3.44 16.43
C SER A 298 2.60 2.36 16.12
N PHE A 299 2.81 1.18 16.72
CA PHE A 299 1.77 0.16 16.75
C PHE A 299 0.58 0.71 17.57
N PRO A 300 -0.66 0.53 17.10
CA PRO A 300 -1.85 0.77 17.92
C PRO A 300 -1.97 -0.26 19.03
#